data_AF-A0A256Z6Z5-F1
#
_entry.id   AF-A0A256Z6Z5-F1
#
_cell.length_a   1.000
_cell.length_b   1.000
_cell.length_c   1.000
_cell.angle_alpha   90.00
_cell.angle_beta   90.00
_cell.angle_gamma   90.00
#
_symmetry.space_group_name_H-M   'P 1'
#
loop_
_entity.id
_entity.type
_entity.pdbx_description
1 polymer ?
#
loop_
_entity_poly.entity_id
_entity_poly.type
_entity_poly.pdbx_seq_one_letter_code
_entity_poly.pdbx_strand_id
1 'polypeptide(L)'
;MSRYEIICFNSEWVKLGDYIELVMYRKAWSEKITARKVDPHLSDDKIYETVKKHIYGRECHYLLLKCSDSKCSEDYEEIGALLVGKSFNITLFPIPVRVYEIHLLRKQSRSDIDIDENIIISNELWKVKEFKINGEYYIVNTSVKLLSNEVDAIKVVTELGDRVIILGGGKEEAKVGQTRKRKRKRRRKLKKKR
;
A
#
# COMPACT_ATOMS: atom_id res chain seq x y z
N MET A 1 -31.28 12.29 8.64
CA MET A 1 -30.48 11.15 8.18
C MET A 1 -29.78 11.56 6.90
N SER A 2 -28.58 11.05 6.65
CA SER A 2 -27.76 11.38 5.49
C SER A 2 -27.74 10.19 4.52
N ARG A 3 -27.59 10.48 3.23
CA ARG A 3 -27.50 9.46 2.17
C ARG A 3 -26.05 9.09 1.94
N TYR A 4 -25.75 7.80 2.08
CA TYR A 4 -24.43 7.24 1.82
C TYR A 4 -24.49 6.19 0.73
N GLU A 5 -23.44 6.10 -0.07
CA GLU A 5 -23.14 4.93 -0.89
C GLU A 5 -22.06 4.12 -0.17
N ILE A 6 -22.41 2.90 0.23
CA ILE A 6 -21.45 1.89 0.64
C ILE A 6 -20.81 1.32 -0.61
N ILE A 7 -19.48 1.32 -0.66
CA ILE A 7 -18.70 0.64 -1.67
C ILE A 7 -17.78 -0.34 -0.95
N CYS A 8 -17.87 -1.61 -1.34
CA CYS A 8 -17.08 -2.66 -0.75
C CYS A 8 -16.00 -3.14 -1.71
N PHE A 9 -14.81 -3.39 -1.17
CA PHE A 9 -13.65 -3.88 -1.89
C PHE A 9 -13.09 -5.14 -1.26
N ASN A 10 -12.75 -6.12 -2.10
CA ASN A 10 -12.06 -7.34 -1.70
C ASN A 10 -10.60 -7.27 -2.17
N SER A 11 -9.70 -7.50 -1.23
CA SER A 11 -8.25 -7.56 -1.50
C SER A 11 -7.84 -8.93 -2.05
N GLU A 12 -6.98 -8.95 -3.05
CA GLU A 12 -6.38 -10.17 -3.60
C GLU A 12 -4.91 -9.97 -3.95
N TRP A 13 -4.14 -11.07 -3.98
CA TRP A 13 -2.76 -11.06 -4.45
C TRP A 13 -2.74 -11.12 -5.98
N VAL A 14 -2.22 -10.06 -6.59
CA VAL A 14 -2.06 -9.96 -8.04
C VAL A 14 -0.61 -10.25 -8.41
N LYS A 15 -0.41 -11.35 -9.14
CA LYS A 15 0.90 -11.75 -9.65
C LYS A 15 1.24 -10.98 -10.93
N LEU A 16 2.37 -10.28 -10.94
CA LEU A 16 2.89 -9.54 -12.10
C LEU A 16 4.08 -10.26 -12.71
N GLY A 17 3.79 -11.22 -13.60
CA GLY A 17 4.79 -12.15 -14.11
C GLY A 17 5.51 -12.89 -12.97
N ASP A 18 6.76 -13.26 -13.17
CA ASP A 18 7.55 -13.96 -12.15
C ASP A 18 8.42 -13.02 -11.29
N TYR A 19 8.04 -11.73 -11.23
CA TYR A 19 8.83 -10.71 -10.53
C TYR A 19 8.28 -10.42 -9.14
N ILE A 20 6.99 -10.12 -9.05
CA ILE A 20 6.34 -9.69 -7.81
C ILE A 20 4.90 -10.15 -7.73
N GLU A 21 4.39 -10.25 -6.50
CA GLU A 21 2.97 -10.24 -6.20
C GLU A 21 2.67 -9.02 -5.34
N LEU A 22 1.59 -8.30 -5.63
CA LEU A 22 1.14 -7.20 -4.79
C LEU A 22 -0.32 -7.37 -4.39
N VAL A 23 -0.68 -6.90 -3.21
CA VAL A 23 -2.09 -6.85 -2.83
C VAL A 23 -2.75 -5.64 -3.51
N MET A 24 -3.81 -5.92 -4.26
CA MET A 24 -4.70 -4.93 -4.86
C MET A 24 -6.14 -5.23 -4.45
N TYR A 25 -7.03 -4.29 -4.70
CA TYR A 25 -8.45 -4.39 -4.37
C TYR A 25 -9.29 -4.43 -5.63
N ARG A 26 -10.36 -5.23 -5.61
CA ARG A 26 -11.43 -5.16 -6.60
C ARG A 26 -12.71 -4.70 -5.94
N LYS A 27 -13.48 -3.87 -6.66
CA LYS A 27 -14.84 -3.52 -6.23
C LYS A 27 -15.69 -4.79 -6.24
N ALA A 28 -16.24 -5.15 -5.08
CA ALA A 28 -17.10 -6.31 -4.93
C ALA A 28 -18.56 -5.95 -5.17
N TRP A 29 -19.06 -4.91 -4.50
CA TRP A 29 -20.43 -4.43 -4.63
C TRP A 29 -20.55 -2.99 -4.12
N SER A 30 -21.68 -2.34 -4.43
CA SER A 30 -22.05 -1.04 -3.89
C SER A 30 -23.55 -0.95 -3.61
N GLU A 31 -23.92 -0.25 -2.54
CA GLU A 31 -25.32 -0.11 -2.09
C GLU A 31 -25.57 1.31 -1.56
N LYS A 32 -26.68 1.93 -1.98
CA LYS A 32 -27.10 3.23 -1.46
C LYS A 32 -27.97 3.03 -0.22
N ILE A 33 -27.60 3.69 0.87
CA ILE A 33 -28.26 3.58 2.17
C ILE A 33 -28.57 4.94 2.76
N THR A 34 -29.44 4.95 3.77
CA THR A 34 -29.72 6.13 4.58
C THR A 34 -29.36 5.81 6.03
N ALA A 35 -28.42 6.56 6.60
CA ALA A 35 -27.91 6.34 7.95
C ALA A 35 -27.85 7.64 8.76
N ARG A 36 -27.57 7.52 10.06
CA ARG A 36 -27.17 8.69 10.86
C ARG A 36 -25.81 9.20 10.35
N LYS A 37 -25.51 10.48 10.62
CA LYS A 37 -24.20 11.06 10.28
C LYS A 37 -23.11 10.19 10.92
N VAL A 38 -22.20 9.70 10.10
CA VAL A 38 -21.04 8.92 10.52
C VAL A 38 -19.91 9.89 10.80
N ASP A 39 -19.29 9.77 11.97
CA ASP A 39 -18.10 10.55 12.33
C ASP A 39 -16.86 9.86 11.71
N PRO A 40 -16.09 10.58 10.88
CA PRO A 40 -14.91 10.03 10.19
C PRO A 40 -13.76 9.66 11.13
N HIS A 41 -13.75 10.16 12.37
CA HIS A 41 -12.70 9.88 13.35
C HIS A 41 -12.97 8.61 14.18
N LEU A 42 -14.08 7.92 13.92
CA LEU A 42 -14.39 6.65 14.56
C LEU A 42 -13.40 5.56 14.12
N SER A 43 -13.14 4.61 15.00
CA SER A 43 -12.38 3.42 14.65
C SER A 43 -13.13 2.56 13.63
N ASP A 44 -12.39 1.76 12.84
CA ASP A 44 -12.96 0.84 11.85
C ASP A 44 -14.12 -0.01 12.42
N ASP A 45 -13.96 -0.54 13.64
CA ASP A 45 -15.01 -1.34 14.32
C ASP A 45 -16.30 -0.53 14.58
N LYS A 46 -16.20 0.75 14.92
CA LYS A 46 -17.36 1.62 15.17
C LYS A 46 -18.03 2.03 13.87
N ILE A 47 -17.24 2.27 12.82
CA ILE A 47 -17.76 2.49 11.47
C ILE A 47 -18.54 1.24 11.04
N TYR A 48 -17.95 0.05 11.18
CA TYR A 48 -18.60 -1.22 10.88
C TYR A 48 -19.94 -1.39 11.61
N GLU A 49 -20.00 -1.19 12.94
CA GLU A 49 -21.26 -1.33 13.69
C GLU A 49 -22.37 -0.39 13.18
N THR A 50 -22.01 0.78 12.64
CA THR A 50 -22.97 1.74 12.08
C THR A 50 -23.64 1.22 10.80
N VAL A 51 -22.91 0.47 9.98
CA VAL A 51 -23.37 -0.05 8.67
C VAL A 51 -23.54 -1.57 8.63
N LYS A 52 -23.36 -2.23 9.77
CA LYS A 52 -23.37 -3.70 9.94
C LYS A 52 -24.58 -4.36 9.29
N LYS A 53 -25.78 -3.79 9.44
CA LYS A 53 -27.02 -4.33 8.86
C LYS A 53 -26.99 -4.48 7.33
N HIS A 54 -26.14 -3.70 6.65
CA HIS A 54 -26.00 -3.72 5.18
C HIS A 54 -24.82 -4.57 4.70
N ILE A 55 -23.84 -4.86 5.58
CA ILE A 55 -22.61 -5.57 5.23
C ILE A 55 -22.63 -7.00 5.75
N TYR A 56 -23.41 -7.29 6.79
CA TYR A 56 -23.42 -8.60 7.44
C TYR A 56 -23.73 -9.73 6.45
N GLY A 57 -22.89 -10.77 6.46
CA GLY A 57 -22.99 -11.91 5.55
C GLY A 57 -22.37 -11.69 4.16
N ARG A 58 -21.83 -10.50 3.86
CA ARG A 58 -21.08 -10.22 2.62
C ARG A 58 -19.59 -10.15 2.93
N GLU A 59 -18.76 -10.68 2.03
CA GLU A 59 -17.32 -10.52 2.11
C GLU A 59 -16.95 -9.06 1.80
N CYS A 60 -16.19 -8.44 2.70
CA CYS A 60 -15.73 -7.07 2.54
C CYS A 60 -14.43 -6.84 3.28
N HIS A 61 -13.34 -6.58 2.56
CA HIS A 61 -12.03 -6.34 3.17
C HIS A 61 -11.80 -4.87 3.48
N TYR A 62 -12.20 -3.98 2.57
CA TYR A 62 -12.14 -2.54 2.74
C TYR A 62 -13.49 -1.91 2.39
N LEU A 63 -13.97 -1.05 3.26
CA LEU A 63 -15.22 -0.33 3.13
C LEU A 63 -14.94 1.14 2.80
N LEU A 64 -15.64 1.68 1.81
CA LEU A 64 -15.67 3.11 1.53
C LEU A 64 -17.12 3.60 1.62
N LEU A 65 -17.35 4.61 2.47
CA LEU A 65 -18.62 5.30 2.59
C LEU A 65 -18.51 6.64 1.87
N LYS A 66 -19.21 6.79 0.75
CA LYS A 66 -19.32 8.07 0.05
C LYS A 66 -20.61 8.77 0.45
N CYS A 67 -20.49 9.94 1.03
CA CYS A 67 -21.62 10.76 1.40
C CYS A 67 -22.09 11.56 0.17
N SER A 68 -23.40 11.54 -0.09
CA SER A 68 -24.01 12.10 -1.32
C SER A 68 -24.96 13.27 -1.04
N ASP A 69 -24.94 13.80 0.17
CA ASP A 69 -25.87 14.82 0.65
C ASP A 69 -25.10 16.04 1.14
N SER A 70 -25.65 17.24 1.01
CA SER A 70 -25.14 18.48 1.62
C SER A 70 -24.91 18.42 3.15
N LYS A 71 -25.36 17.36 3.81
CA LYS A 71 -25.28 17.11 5.26
C LYS A 71 -24.04 16.30 5.69
N CYS A 72 -23.08 16.09 4.80
CA CYS A 72 -21.79 15.52 5.17
C CYS A 72 -21.07 16.43 6.17
N SER A 73 -20.15 15.89 6.95
CA SER A 73 -19.17 16.73 7.65
C SER A 73 -18.37 17.50 6.61
N GLU A 74 -18.22 18.80 6.82
CA GLU A 74 -17.31 19.64 6.03
C GLU A 74 -15.96 18.90 5.97
N ASP A 75 -15.43 18.76 4.75
CA ASP A 75 -14.17 18.07 4.40
C ASP A 75 -14.12 16.53 4.45
N TYR A 76 -15.22 15.84 4.76
CA TYR A 76 -15.26 14.37 4.79
C TYR A 76 -16.42 13.79 3.98
N GLU A 77 -16.28 13.87 2.66
CA GLU A 77 -17.20 13.25 1.70
C GLU A 77 -16.98 11.73 1.61
N GLU A 78 -15.78 11.25 1.94
CA GLU A 78 -15.41 9.84 1.84
C GLU A 78 -14.79 9.34 3.16
N ILE A 79 -15.32 8.24 3.68
CA ILE A 79 -14.84 7.60 4.92
C ILE A 79 -14.43 6.18 4.59
N GLY A 80 -13.14 5.87 4.75
CA GLY A 80 -12.59 4.53 4.57
C GLY A 80 -12.48 3.77 5.88
N ALA A 81 -12.78 2.47 5.86
CA ALA A 81 -12.58 1.59 7.00
C ALA A 81 -12.03 0.22 6.57
N LEU A 82 -11.00 -0.26 7.25
CA LEU A 82 -10.40 -1.56 6.96
C LEU A 82 -11.03 -2.64 7.84
N LEU A 83 -11.84 -3.50 7.24
CA LEU A 83 -12.60 -4.52 7.98
C LEU A 83 -11.80 -5.82 8.15
N VAL A 84 -10.92 -6.14 7.19
CA VAL A 84 -10.12 -7.37 7.20
C VAL A 84 -8.68 -7.06 6.80
N GLY A 85 -7.73 -7.72 7.47
CA GLY A 85 -6.30 -7.64 7.13
C GLY A 85 -5.56 -6.51 7.83
N LYS A 86 -5.30 -6.64 9.14
CA LYS A 86 -4.52 -5.65 9.93
C LYS A 86 -3.02 -5.57 9.60
N SER A 87 -2.54 -6.17 8.50
CA SER A 87 -1.11 -6.40 8.25
C SER A 87 -0.63 -5.97 6.86
N PHE A 88 -1.15 -4.86 6.35
CA PHE A 88 -0.54 -4.21 5.20
C PHE A 88 0.68 -3.41 5.64
N ASN A 89 1.78 -3.55 4.91
CA ASN A 89 3.05 -2.91 5.29
C ASN A 89 3.20 -1.50 4.71
N ILE A 90 2.43 -1.15 3.69
CA ILE A 90 2.61 0.08 2.91
C ILE A 90 1.25 0.73 2.67
N THR A 91 1.04 1.95 3.17
CA THR A 91 -0.11 2.80 2.79
C THR A 91 0.33 3.73 1.66
N LEU A 92 -0.32 3.65 0.50
CA LEU A 92 -0.04 4.50 -0.66
C LEU A 92 -1.00 5.67 -0.77
N PHE A 93 -2.27 5.43 -0.46
CA PHE A 93 -3.35 6.39 -0.57
C PHE A 93 -4.32 6.26 0.61
N PRO A 94 -5.03 7.34 0.98
CA PRO A 94 -6.00 7.31 2.07
C PRO A 94 -7.31 6.60 1.69
N ILE A 95 -7.63 6.52 0.39
CA ILE A 95 -8.85 5.92 -0.17
C ILE A 95 -8.51 4.98 -1.34
N PRO A 96 -9.41 4.07 -1.78
CA PRO A 96 -9.23 3.23 -2.96
C PRO A 96 -9.02 4.06 -4.22
N VAL A 97 -7.83 3.95 -4.81
CA VAL A 97 -7.46 4.66 -6.04
C VAL A 97 -7.28 3.67 -7.18
N ARG A 98 -7.90 3.94 -8.34
CA ARG A 98 -7.79 3.08 -9.52
C ARG A 98 -6.36 3.04 -10.05
N VAL A 99 -5.87 1.83 -10.32
CA VAL A 99 -4.53 1.58 -10.88
C VAL A 99 -4.63 1.37 -12.38
N TYR A 100 -3.78 2.07 -13.14
CA TYR A 100 -3.69 1.92 -14.59
C TYR A 100 -2.47 1.10 -14.99
N GLU A 101 -1.32 1.37 -14.38
CA GLU A 101 -0.07 0.72 -14.74
C GLU A 101 0.81 0.46 -13.52
N ILE A 102 1.63 -0.57 -13.63
CA ILE A 102 2.67 -0.87 -12.65
C ILE A 102 3.99 -1.02 -13.39
N HIS A 103 4.98 -0.22 -13.03
CA HIS A 103 6.33 -0.27 -13.59
C HIS A 103 7.28 -0.87 -12.58
N LEU A 104 8.08 -1.85 -13.01
CA LEU A 104 9.17 -2.40 -12.23
C LEU A 104 10.44 -1.62 -12.52
N LEU A 105 11.09 -1.16 -11.46
CA LEU A 105 12.28 -0.33 -11.53
C LEU A 105 13.47 -1.06 -10.90
N ARG A 106 14.64 -0.88 -11.50
CA ARG A 106 15.91 -1.41 -11.01
C ARG A 106 16.92 -0.29 -10.86
N LYS A 107 17.80 -0.41 -9.86
CA LYS A 107 18.96 0.48 -9.71
C LYS A 107 20.00 0.16 -10.77
N GLN A 108 20.50 1.20 -11.42
CA GLN A 108 21.61 1.01 -12.37
C GLN A 108 22.88 0.68 -11.59
N SER A 109 23.56 -0.42 -11.96
CA SER A 109 24.88 -0.71 -11.40
C SER A 109 25.95 -0.04 -12.25
N ARG A 110 27.07 0.37 -11.64
CA ARG A 110 28.20 0.97 -12.38
C ARG A 110 28.76 0.09 -13.50
N SER A 111 28.49 -1.22 -13.46
CA SER A 111 28.87 -2.17 -14.52
C SER A 111 27.93 -2.18 -15.72
N ASP A 112 26.76 -1.53 -15.65
CA ASP A 112 25.79 -1.43 -16.75
C ASP A 112 26.01 -0.17 -17.61
N ILE A 113 27.08 0.59 -17.34
CA ILE A 113 27.42 1.83 -18.03
C ILE A 113 28.68 1.54 -18.85
N ASP A 114 28.57 1.57 -20.18
CA ASP A 114 29.74 1.66 -21.06
C ASP A 114 30.34 3.06 -20.87
N ILE A 115 31.56 3.14 -20.33
CA ILE A 115 32.16 4.38 -19.78
C ILE A 115 32.74 5.30 -20.88
N ASP A 116 32.22 5.25 -22.12
CA ASP A 116 32.69 6.12 -23.20
C ASP A 116 31.88 7.42 -23.36
N GLU A 117 30.89 7.68 -22.51
CA GLU A 117 30.08 8.91 -22.58
C GLU A 117 30.15 9.75 -21.29
N ASN A 118 30.54 11.02 -21.43
CA ASN A 118 30.50 12.06 -20.39
C ASN A 118 29.04 12.44 -20.05
N ILE A 119 28.29 11.52 -19.42
CA ILE A 119 26.90 11.74 -19.05
C ILE A 119 26.76 11.82 -17.52
N ILE A 120 26.15 12.91 -17.05
CA ILE A 120 25.71 13.05 -15.66
C ILE A 120 24.40 12.27 -15.52
N ILE A 121 24.47 11.08 -14.92
CA ILE A 121 23.29 10.24 -14.67
C ILE A 121 22.61 10.75 -13.38
N SER A 122 21.46 11.41 -13.51
CA SER A 122 20.67 11.93 -12.38
C SER A 122 19.56 10.99 -11.91
N ASN A 123 19.25 9.91 -12.64
CA ASN A 123 18.18 8.96 -12.29
C ASN A 123 18.76 7.60 -11.89
N GLU A 124 18.79 7.32 -10.59
CA GLU A 124 19.31 6.06 -10.04
C GLU A 124 18.40 4.84 -10.34
N LEU A 125 17.17 5.04 -10.85
CA LEU A 125 16.19 3.99 -11.12
C LEU A 125 15.72 4.04 -12.58
N TRP A 126 15.80 2.92 -13.28
CA TRP A 126 15.32 2.78 -14.65
C TRP A 126 14.19 1.76 -14.75
N LYS A 127 13.28 1.97 -15.73
CA LYS A 127 12.14 1.08 -15.96
C LYS A 127 12.58 -0.18 -16.69
N VAL A 128 12.42 -1.33 -16.03
CA VAL A 128 12.76 -2.65 -16.59
C VAL A 128 11.55 -3.29 -17.24
N LYS A 129 10.38 -3.13 -16.62
CA LYS A 129 9.15 -3.75 -17.10
C LYS A 129 7.92 -2.89 -16.80
N GLU A 130 6.92 -3.04 -17.65
CA GLU A 130 5.63 -2.35 -17.54
C GLU A 130 4.50 -3.37 -17.60
N PHE A 131 3.53 -3.23 -16.72
CA PHE A 131 2.30 -4.00 -16.70
C PHE A 131 1.11 -3.05 -16.79
N LYS A 132 0.35 -3.17 -17.87
CA LYS A 132 -0.93 -2.48 -18.04
C LYS A 132 -2.03 -3.26 -17.33
N ILE A 133 -2.78 -2.56 -16.48
CA ILE A 133 -3.83 -3.15 -15.68
C ILE A 133 -5.15 -2.95 -16.40
N ASN A 134 -5.60 -3.99 -17.11
CA ASN A 134 -6.83 -3.93 -17.92
C ASN A 134 -8.11 -4.10 -17.09
N GLY A 135 -8.01 -4.43 -15.80
CA GLY A 135 -9.16 -4.62 -14.89
C GLY A 135 -9.40 -3.44 -13.97
N GLU A 136 -10.56 -3.44 -13.28
CA GLU A 136 -10.87 -2.48 -12.23
C GLU A 136 -10.18 -2.86 -10.91
N TYR A 137 -8.88 -2.59 -10.86
CA TYR A 137 -8.09 -2.73 -9.65
C TYR A 137 -7.84 -1.39 -8.99
N TYR A 138 -7.84 -1.42 -7.66
CA TYR A 138 -7.65 -0.28 -6.79
C TYR A 138 -6.53 -0.56 -5.80
N ILE A 139 -5.91 0.49 -5.27
CA ILE A 139 -4.87 0.37 -4.24
C ILE A 139 -5.11 1.39 -3.12
N VAL A 140 -4.91 0.96 -1.88
CA VAL A 140 -4.97 1.79 -0.66
C VAL A 140 -3.74 1.48 0.17
N ASN A 141 -3.84 0.33 0.84
CA ASN A 141 -2.77 -0.32 1.56
C ASN A 141 -2.34 -1.53 0.75
N THR A 142 -1.05 -1.80 0.67
CA THR A 142 -0.53 -2.92 -0.10
C THR A 142 0.55 -3.65 0.68
N SER A 143 0.75 -4.89 0.27
CA SER A 143 1.87 -5.73 0.66
C SER A 143 2.47 -6.27 -0.61
N VAL A 144 3.80 -6.29 -0.66
CA VAL A 144 4.56 -6.74 -1.82
C VAL A 144 5.34 -7.99 -1.44
N LYS A 145 5.22 -9.04 -2.26
CA LYS A 145 6.12 -10.19 -2.23
C LYS A 145 7.03 -10.12 -3.44
N LEU A 146 8.33 -10.17 -3.20
CA LEU A 146 9.34 -10.29 -4.23
C LEU A 146 9.49 -11.76 -4.62
N LEU A 147 9.30 -12.06 -5.90
CA LEU A 147 9.60 -13.36 -6.50
C LEU A 147 10.97 -13.34 -7.20
N SER A 148 11.43 -12.15 -7.63
CA SER A 148 12.75 -11.91 -8.22
C SER A 148 13.54 -10.85 -7.44
N ASN A 149 14.88 -10.97 -7.45
CA ASN A 149 15.81 -10.00 -6.86
C ASN A 149 16.17 -8.85 -7.81
N GLU A 150 15.62 -8.83 -9.02
CA GLU A 150 15.95 -7.84 -10.06
C GLU A 150 15.15 -6.54 -9.94
N VAL A 151 14.26 -6.44 -8.95
CA VAL A 151 13.37 -5.31 -8.74
C VAL A 151 13.76 -4.58 -7.46
N ASP A 152 14.15 -3.32 -7.60
CA ASP A 152 14.55 -2.46 -6.48
C ASP A 152 13.40 -1.53 -6.04
N ALA A 153 12.52 -1.17 -6.96
CA ALA A 153 11.36 -0.35 -6.69
C ALA A 153 10.20 -0.66 -7.64
N ILE A 154 8.99 -0.29 -7.21
CA ILE A 154 7.76 -0.40 -8.00
C ILE A 154 7.15 0.98 -8.11
N LYS A 155 6.86 1.43 -9.32
CA LYS A 155 6.05 2.61 -9.57
C LYS A 155 4.62 2.18 -9.88
N VAL A 156 3.67 2.70 -9.13
CA VAL A 156 2.23 2.48 -9.32
C VAL A 156 1.66 3.76 -9.93
N VAL A 157 1.12 3.65 -11.14
CA VAL A 157 0.49 4.75 -11.88
C VAL A 157 -1.01 4.67 -11.66
N THR A 158 -1.60 5.74 -11.14
CA THR A 158 -2.99 5.78 -10.68
C THR A 158 -3.71 7.05 -11.12
N GLU A 159 -5.03 7.11 -10.92
CA GLU A 159 -5.84 8.31 -11.21
C GLU A 159 -5.49 9.53 -10.35
N LEU A 160 -4.93 9.33 -9.16
CA LEU A 160 -4.48 10.42 -8.27
C LEU A 160 -2.98 10.69 -8.35
N GLY A 161 -2.31 10.15 -9.38
CA GLY A 161 -0.89 10.33 -9.63
C GLY A 161 -0.03 9.13 -9.25
N ASP A 162 1.28 9.30 -9.40
CA ASP A 162 2.23 8.21 -9.32
C ASP A 162 2.80 8.05 -7.91
N ARG A 163 2.91 6.80 -7.44
CA ARG A 163 3.60 6.47 -6.20
C ARG A 163 4.72 5.47 -6.45
N VAL A 164 5.85 5.65 -5.78
CA VAL A 164 7.00 4.73 -5.89
C VAL A 164 7.21 4.05 -4.55
N ILE A 165 7.28 2.72 -4.58
CA ILE A 165 7.62 1.85 -3.45
C ILE A 165 9.07 1.41 -3.62
N ILE A 166 9.95 1.81 -2.70
CA ILE A 166 11.34 1.35 -2.68
C ILE A 166 11.41 0.07 -1.84
N LEU A 167 11.85 -1.03 -2.43
CA LEU A 167 11.89 -2.35 -1.79
C LEU A 167 13.22 -2.58 -1.04
N GLY A 168 14.23 -1.73 -1.31
CA GLY A 168 15.63 -1.87 -0.88
C GLY A 168 16.06 -1.21 0.44
N GLY A 169 15.21 -1.11 1.47
CA GLY A 169 15.56 -0.46 2.75
C GLY A 169 15.96 -1.38 3.93
N GLY A 170 15.70 -2.69 3.87
CA GLY A 170 15.82 -3.58 5.04
C GLY A 170 17.19 -4.22 5.28
N LYS A 171 18.14 -4.12 4.33
CA LYS A 171 19.41 -4.85 4.41
C LYS A 171 20.53 -4.09 5.15
N GLU A 172 20.42 -2.77 5.32
CA GLU A 172 21.45 -1.97 6.00
C GLU A 172 21.20 -1.78 7.50
N GLU A 173 19.96 -1.53 7.93
CA GLU A 173 19.66 -1.28 9.36
C GLU A 173 19.84 -2.53 10.25
N ALA A 174 19.61 -3.73 9.71
CA ALA A 174 19.80 -4.99 10.43
C ALA A 174 21.28 -5.24 10.82
N LYS A 175 22.23 -4.78 10.00
CA LYS A 175 23.67 -4.96 10.27
C LYS A 175 24.17 -4.03 11.39
N VAL A 176 23.61 -2.82 11.50
CA VAL A 176 23.97 -1.84 12.54
C VAL A 176 23.45 -2.26 13.92
N GLY A 177 22.23 -2.82 13.98
CA GLY A 177 21.64 -3.36 15.22
C GLY A 177 22.39 -4.57 15.79
N GLN A 178 22.81 -5.51 14.93
CA GLN A 178 23.57 -6.70 15.36
C GLN A 178 24.99 -6.38 15.82
N THR A 179 25.70 -5.46 15.15
CA THR A 179 27.04 -5.02 15.59
C THR A 179 27.00 -4.27 16.92
N ARG A 180 25.99 -3.41 17.16
CA ARG A 180 25.80 -2.75 18.47
C ARG A 180 25.52 -3.77 19.59
N LYS A 181 24.65 -4.77 19.37
CA LYS A 181 24.38 -5.83 20.38
C LYS A 181 25.62 -6.69 20.67
N ARG A 182 26.42 -7.05 19.66
CA ARG A 182 27.69 -7.80 19.83
C ARG A 182 28.75 -6.99 20.61
N LYS A 183 28.95 -5.70 20.31
CA LYS A 183 29.86 -4.82 21.07
C LYS A 183 29.44 -4.69 22.54
N ARG A 184 28.14 -4.57 22.82
CA ARG A 184 27.61 -4.43 24.20
C ARG A 184 27.79 -5.72 25.03
N LYS A 185 27.60 -6.90 24.43
CA LYS A 185 27.88 -8.21 25.09
C LYS A 185 29.38 -8.40 25.39
N ARG A 186 30.28 -7.98 24.49
CA ARG A 186 31.74 -8.09 24.70
C ARG A 186 32.24 -7.20 25.84
N ARG A 187 31.73 -5.96 25.95
CA ARG A 187 32.05 -5.04 27.08
C ARG A 187 31.57 -5.55 28.44
N ARG A 188 30.41 -6.20 28.52
CA ARG A 188 29.89 -6.78 29.77
C ARG A 188 30.71 -7.99 30.25
N LYS A 189 31.26 -8.80 29.33
CA LYS A 189 32.13 -9.94 29.70
C LYS A 189 33.51 -9.49 30.21
N LEU A 190 34.05 -8.39 29.69
CA LEU A 190 35.34 -7.84 30.13
C LEU A 190 35.26 -7.18 31.53
N LYS A 191 34.10 -6.61 31.91
CA LYS A 191 33.91 -6.04 33.26
C LYS A 191 33.69 -7.06 34.38
N LYS A 192 33.45 -8.34 34.06
CA LYS A 192 33.29 -9.42 35.05
C LYS A 192 34.59 -10.19 35.34
N LYS A 193 35.69 -9.85 34.67
CA LYS A 193 37.02 -10.47 34.84
C LYS A 193 38.05 -9.53 35.51
N ARG A 194 37.62 -8.35 35.94
CA ARG A 194 38.31 -7.48 36.90
C ARG A 194 37.51 -7.52 38.18
#